data_AF-E0NZG7-F1
#
_entry.id   AF-E0NZG7-F1
#
_cell.length_a   1.000
_cell.length_b   1.000
_cell.length_c   1.000
_cell.angle_alpha   90.00
_cell.angle_beta   90.00
_cell.angle_gamma   90.00
#
_symmetry.space_group_name_H-M   'P 1'
#
loop_
_entity.id
_entity.type
_entity.pdbx_description
1 polymer ?
#
loop_
_entity_poly.entity_id
_entity_poly.type
_entity_poly.pdbx_seq_one_letter_code
_entity_poly.pdbx_strand_id
1 'polypeptide(L)'
;MAKTNYQIFNEENAPERTYNDSEYKEATQRVGGVMPGMALSRMHNKMYYQWSAMCKAIANLIVSHGHDCMDNDVEGITRYLEEAITSAATGGINAHRTAAELDHPDGSVTTPKLRDAAVTGVKIADGVIDKKHLAADVKTLISDAGIAILGRNRSYQVGDIAYHKALPSWARLECVKAGTTGATLPNLSDARENDHITDGTVEWGVGKTATLEQLTKSLTGKADCSLGNILESAKTVINDAVIVRSLLAENGYIVFANGLIIQWGCVYGEQVTTPNQSILITPLVSISKELFSCGNVNVAGGNTDYNWKNNHAIVSTIYSQGDKKLSVSSTFFGKTYITRWLLIGV
;
A
#
# COMPACT_ATOMS: atom_id res chain seq x y z
N MET A 1 27.93 -66.44 8.99
CA MET A 1 28.98 -65.42 9.13
C MET A 1 29.98 -65.64 8.02
N ALA A 2 30.38 -64.56 7.35
CA ALA A 2 31.43 -64.60 6.34
C ALA A 2 32.76 -65.07 6.95
N LYS A 3 33.64 -65.61 6.11
CA LYS A 3 34.88 -66.29 6.51
C LYS A 3 36.04 -65.89 5.61
N THR A 4 37.25 -66.12 6.12
CA THR A 4 38.48 -66.00 5.35
C THR A 4 39.47 -67.08 5.75
N ASN A 5 40.24 -67.58 4.78
CA ASN A 5 41.32 -68.54 4.98
C ASN A 5 42.71 -67.88 5.06
N TYR A 6 42.82 -66.56 4.89
CA TYR A 6 44.07 -65.83 5.11
C TYR A 6 44.50 -66.00 6.58
N GLN A 7 45.79 -66.27 6.79
CA GLN A 7 46.43 -66.37 8.11
C GLN A 7 47.64 -65.45 8.16
N ILE A 8 48.06 -65.07 9.36
CA ILE A 8 49.30 -64.30 9.53
C ILE A 8 50.45 -65.31 9.58
N PHE A 9 51.47 -65.09 8.75
CA PHE A 9 52.67 -65.90 8.78
C PHE A 9 53.43 -65.65 10.08
N ASN A 10 53.82 -66.69 10.82
CA ASN A 10 54.53 -66.58 12.10
C ASN A 10 53.80 -65.69 13.13
N GLU A 11 52.57 -66.05 13.48
CA GLU A 11 51.70 -65.27 14.39
C GLU A 11 52.35 -64.92 15.75
N GLU A 12 53.21 -65.80 16.26
CA GLU A 12 53.97 -65.57 17.51
C GLU A 12 54.94 -64.38 17.40
N ASN A 13 55.39 -64.06 16.17
CA ASN A 13 56.31 -62.97 15.85
C ASN A 13 57.56 -62.92 16.76
N ALA A 14 58.10 -64.08 17.15
CA ALA A 14 59.19 -64.17 18.11
C ALA A 14 60.50 -63.51 17.58
N PRO A 15 61.23 -62.71 18.39
CA PRO A 15 62.47 -62.03 17.98
C PRO A 15 63.56 -62.98 17.46
N GLU A 16 63.63 -64.19 18.02
CA GLU A 16 64.53 -65.29 17.64
C GLU A 16 64.37 -65.69 16.16
N ARG A 17 63.16 -65.52 15.62
CA ARG A 17 62.75 -65.99 14.29
C ARG A 17 62.42 -64.88 13.32
N THR A 18 62.36 -63.63 13.77
CA THR A 18 61.94 -62.48 12.97
C THR A 18 62.81 -61.27 13.27
N TYR A 19 63.27 -60.58 12.23
CA TYR A 19 63.99 -59.32 12.40
C TYR A 19 63.11 -58.24 13.04
N ASN A 20 63.70 -57.48 13.95
CA ASN A 20 63.13 -56.19 14.34
C ASN A 20 63.29 -55.16 13.20
N ASP A 21 62.66 -53.99 13.35
CA ASP A 21 62.64 -52.99 12.28
C ASP A 21 64.03 -52.41 11.96
N SER A 22 64.91 -52.31 12.96
CA SER A 22 66.29 -51.84 12.78
C SER A 22 67.11 -52.85 11.97
N GLU A 23 67.08 -54.13 12.37
CA GLU A 23 67.75 -55.23 11.67
C GLU A 23 67.25 -55.34 10.22
N TYR A 24 65.92 -55.23 10.02
CA TYR A 24 65.32 -55.33 8.70
C TYR A 24 65.67 -54.14 7.81
N LYS A 25 65.70 -52.91 8.35
CA LYS A 25 66.08 -51.70 7.60
C LYS A 25 67.49 -51.79 7.02
N GLU A 26 68.42 -52.40 7.74
CA GLU A 26 69.83 -52.51 7.33
C GLU A 26 70.14 -53.81 6.57
N ALA A 27 69.17 -54.74 6.47
CA ALA A 27 69.38 -56.03 5.85
C ALA A 27 69.78 -55.92 4.36
N THR A 28 70.97 -56.41 4.03
CA THR A 28 71.56 -56.33 2.69
C THR A 28 70.69 -57.01 1.62
N GLN A 29 70.11 -58.17 1.91
CA GLN A 29 69.19 -58.88 0.99
C GLN A 29 67.85 -58.14 0.79
N ARG A 30 67.39 -57.33 1.76
CA ARG A 30 66.20 -56.49 1.60
C ARG A 30 66.49 -55.30 0.68
N VAL A 31 67.64 -54.65 0.87
CA VAL A 31 68.01 -53.43 0.14
C VAL A 31 68.51 -53.75 -1.28
N GLY A 32 69.34 -54.77 -1.42
CA GLY A 32 70.02 -55.13 -2.68
C GLY A 32 69.45 -56.33 -3.41
N GLY A 33 68.40 -56.96 -2.89
CA GLY A 33 67.80 -58.19 -3.44
C GLY A 33 68.52 -59.48 -3.00
N VAL A 34 67.87 -60.61 -3.28
CA VAL A 34 68.41 -61.94 -2.98
C VAL A 34 69.55 -62.30 -3.93
N MET A 35 70.68 -62.73 -3.36
CA MET A 35 71.81 -63.32 -4.10
C MET A 35 71.70 -64.86 -4.11
N PRO A 36 72.26 -65.56 -5.11
CA PRO A 36 72.26 -67.03 -5.13
C PRO A 36 72.86 -67.62 -3.83
N GLY A 37 72.10 -68.47 -3.14
CA GLY A 37 72.48 -69.04 -1.84
C GLY A 37 71.28 -69.23 -0.91
N MET A 38 71.54 -69.50 0.38
CA MET A 38 70.47 -69.62 1.38
C MET A 38 69.97 -68.24 1.80
N ALA A 39 68.65 -68.05 1.70
CA ALA A 39 67.92 -66.90 2.21
C ALA A 39 68.06 -66.76 3.74
N LEU A 40 68.29 -65.54 4.24
CA LEU A 40 68.33 -65.29 5.68
C LEU A 40 66.93 -65.46 6.28
N SER A 41 66.74 -66.53 7.07
CA SER A 41 65.42 -66.95 7.56
C SER A 41 64.70 -65.87 8.37
N ARG A 42 65.37 -65.27 9.37
CA ARG A 42 64.78 -64.20 10.21
C ARG A 42 64.34 -62.98 9.38
N MET A 43 65.08 -62.64 8.33
CA MET A 43 64.75 -61.52 7.44
C MET A 43 63.51 -61.85 6.58
N HIS A 44 63.47 -63.03 5.98
CA HIS A 44 62.34 -63.44 5.14
C HIS A 44 61.07 -63.64 5.96
N ASN A 45 61.18 -64.17 7.17
CA ASN A 45 60.04 -64.25 8.10
C ASN A 45 59.44 -62.88 8.39
N LYS A 46 60.26 -61.82 8.54
CA LYS A 46 59.77 -60.44 8.70
C LYS A 46 59.00 -59.97 7.47
N MET A 47 59.50 -60.26 6.27
CA MET A 47 58.82 -59.95 5.01
C MET A 47 57.47 -60.65 4.90
N TYR A 48 57.43 -61.97 5.12
CA TYR A 48 56.21 -62.77 5.07
C TYR A 48 55.19 -62.35 6.13
N TYR A 49 55.64 -62.07 7.36
CA TYR A 49 54.80 -61.54 8.42
C TYR A 49 54.16 -60.21 7.99
N GLN A 50 54.95 -59.25 7.46
CA GLN A 50 54.43 -57.96 7.02
C GLN A 50 53.38 -58.09 5.91
N TRP A 51 53.61 -58.95 4.91
CA TRP A 51 52.69 -59.14 3.80
C TRP A 51 51.40 -59.84 4.23
N SER A 52 51.52 -60.97 4.94
CA SER A 52 50.37 -61.74 5.42
C SER A 52 49.51 -60.95 6.41
N ALA A 53 50.11 -60.12 7.26
CA ALA A 53 49.37 -59.22 8.15
C ALA A 53 48.51 -58.22 7.37
N MET A 54 49.03 -57.62 6.29
CA MET A 54 48.26 -56.74 5.41
C MET A 54 47.14 -57.49 4.69
N CYS A 55 47.43 -58.66 4.12
CA CYS A 55 46.41 -59.49 3.48
C CYS A 55 45.29 -59.88 4.46
N LYS A 56 45.65 -60.28 5.69
CA LYS A 56 44.67 -60.63 6.72
C LYS A 56 43.82 -59.44 7.15
N ALA A 57 44.41 -58.25 7.26
CA ALA A 57 43.66 -57.04 7.60
C ALA A 57 42.63 -56.69 6.51
N ILE A 58 43.02 -56.76 5.24
CA ILE A 58 42.10 -56.55 4.10
C ILE A 58 41.01 -57.62 4.09
N ALA A 59 41.36 -58.89 4.29
CA ALA A 59 40.39 -59.97 4.33
C ALA A 59 39.37 -59.81 5.47
N ASN A 60 39.81 -59.39 6.66
CA ASN A 60 38.93 -59.12 7.79
C ASN A 60 37.99 -57.93 7.50
N LEU A 61 38.43 -56.91 6.77
CA LEU A 61 37.56 -55.81 6.34
C LEU A 61 36.45 -56.30 5.40
N ILE A 62 36.78 -57.16 4.44
CA ILE A 62 35.79 -57.76 3.53
C ILE A 62 34.78 -58.62 4.32
N VAL A 63 35.28 -59.45 5.25
CA VAL A 63 34.46 -60.30 6.11
C VAL A 63 33.54 -59.49 7.04
N SER A 64 34.02 -58.35 7.57
CA SER A 64 33.17 -57.49 8.41
C SER A 64 32.03 -56.84 7.64
N HIS A 65 32.15 -56.73 6.31
CA HIS A 65 31.09 -56.30 5.40
C HIS A 65 30.22 -57.46 4.88
N GLY A 66 30.40 -58.68 5.41
CA GLY A 66 29.51 -59.81 5.14
C GLY A 66 29.89 -60.67 3.94
N HIS A 67 31.08 -60.49 3.37
CA HIS A 67 31.55 -61.25 2.22
C HIS A 67 32.69 -62.21 2.57
N ASP A 68 32.66 -63.42 2.01
CA ASP A 68 33.79 -64.35 2.15
C ASP A 68 35.02 -63.81 1.41
N CYS A 69 36.22 -64.03 1.97
CA CYS A 69 37.48 -63.62 1.38
C CYS A 69 38.46 -64.80 1.39
N MET A 70 38.53 -65.51 0.26
CA MET A 70 39.33 -66.72 0.09
C MET A 70 40.43 -66.50 -0.95
N ASP A 71 41.63 -67.01 -0.68
CA ASP A 71 42.83 -66.84 -1.53
C ASP A 71 42.72 -67.43 -2.94
N ASN A 72 41.72 -68.28 -3.20
CA ASN A 72 41.41 -68.85 -4.51
C ASN A 72 40.44 -67.99 -5.35
N ASP A 73 39.96 -66.86 -4.83
CA ASP A 73 38.98 -65.97 -5.49
C ASP A 73 39.47 -64.52 -5.56
N VAL A 74 40.49 -64.26 -6.37
CA VAL A 74 41.10 -62.92 -6.52
C VAL A 74 40.12 -61.89 -7.10
N GLU A 75 39.25 -62.31 -8.02
CA GLU A 75 38.21 -61.44 -8.60
C GLU A 75 37.18 -61.04 -7.54
N GLY A 76 36.71 -62.00 -6.74
CA GLY A 76 35.84 -61.74 -5.60
C GLY A 76 36.48 -60.81 -4.59
N ILE A 77 37.73 -61.04 -4.20
CA ILE A 77 38.48 -60.17 -3.28
C ILE A 77 38.49 -58.72 -3.77
N THR A 78 38.82 -58.51 -5.05
CA THR A 78 38.90 -57.17 -5.64
C THR A 78 37.55 -56.48 -5.60
N ARG A 79 36.50 -57.17 -6.05
CA ARG A 79 35.13 -56.64 -6.08
C ARG A 79 34.61 -56.32 -4.67
N TYR A 80 34.74 -57.23 -3.72
CA TYR A 80 34.24 -57.00 -2.36
C TYR A 80 35.02 -55.93 -1.60
N LEU A 81 36.31 -55.75 -1.90
CA LEU A 81 37.07 -54.64 -1.36
C LEU A 81 36.54 -53.30 -1.89
N GLU A 82 36.25 -53.20 -3.19
CA GLU A 82 35.63 -52.02 -3.80
C GLU A 82 34.24 -51.75 -3.22
N GLU A 83 33.44 -52.79 -3.03
CA GLU A 83 32.11 -52.71 -2.38
C GLU A 83 32.23 -52.23 -0.92
N ALA A 84 33.20 -52.73 -0.14
CA ALA A 84 33.43 -52.30 1.24
C ALA A 84 33.83 -50.81 1.32
N ILE A 85 34.72 -50.36 0.44
CA ILE A 85 35.14 -48.95 0.37
C ILE A 85 33.97 -48.05 -0.05
N THR A 86 33.22 -48.45 -1.07
CA THR A 86 32.09 -47.67 -1.60
C THR A 86 30.90 -47.63 -0.64
N SER A 87 30.60 -48.74 0.01
CA SER A 87 29.52 -48.83 1.00
C SER A 87 29.81 -47.96 2.23
N ALA A 88 31.06 -47.93 2.71
CA ALA A 88 31.48 -47.04 3.80
C ALA A 88 31.26 -45.56 3.44
N ALA A 89 31.53 -45.15 2.19
CA ALA A 89 31.32 -43.78 1.73
C ALA A 89 29.84 -43.43 1.52
N THR A 90 29.05 -44.37 0.99
CA THR A 90 27.64 -44.12 0.61
C THR A 90 26.66 -44.28 1.76
N GLY A 91 26.97 -45.10 2.77
CA GLY A 91 26.09 -45.34 3.92
C GLY A 91 25.72 -44.06 4.65
N GLY A 92 26.72 -43.24 5.01
CA GLY A 92 26.48 -41.96 5.69
C GLY A 92 25.70 -40.96 4.83
N ILE A 93 26.02 -40.86 3.54
CA ILE A 93 25.34 -39.96 2.60
C ILE A 93 23.87 -40.35 2.40
N ASN A 94 23.59 -41.66 2.30
CA ASN A 94 22.23 -42.14 2.15
C ASN A 94 21.40 -41.88 3.41
N ALA A 95 21.94 -42.20 4.58
CA ALA A 95 21.27 -41.94 5.86
C ALA A 95 20.88 -40.46 5.99
N HIS A 96 21.81 -39.56 5.67
CA HIS A 96 21.59 -38.12 5.62
C HIS A 96 20.50 -37.69 4.64
N ARG A 97 20.56 -38.18 3.41
CA ARG A 97 19.63 -37.80 2.32
C ARG A 97 18.19 -38.24 2.57
N THR A 98 18.01 -39.37 3.26
CA THR A 98 16.68 -39.95 3.53
C THR A 98 16.18 -39.69 4.94
N ALA A 99 16.88 -38.88 5.73
CA ALA A 99 16.43 -38.54 7.08
C ALA A 99 15.09 -37.79 7.03
N ALA A 100 14.13 -38.24 7.84
CA ALA A 100 12.81 -37.61 7.92
C ALA A 100 12.88 -36.22 8.58
N GLU A 101 13.80 -36.06 9.53
CA GLU A 101 14.12 -34.80 10.18
C GLU A 101 15.54 -34.37 9.81
N LEU A 102 15.80 -33.07 9.85
CA LEU A 102 17.14 -32.55 9.56
C LEU A 102 18.11 -33.01 10.66
N ASP A 103 19.12 -33.78 10.27
CA ASP A 103 20.12 -34.42 11.13
C ASP A 103 21.35 -33.52 11.44
N HIS A 104 21.19 -32.21 11.31
CA HIS A 104 22.26 -31.24 11.51
C HIS A 104 22.04 -30.39 12.77
N PRO A 105 23.10 -29.78 13.32
CA PRO A 105 22.95 -28.84 14.44
C PRO A 105 22.02 -27.66 14.13
N ASP A 106 21.43 -27.10 15.18
CA ASP A 106 20.61 -25.89 15.10
C ASP A 106 21.35 -24.74 14.39
N GLY A 107 20.64 -24.02 13.52
CA GLY A 107 21.22 -22.95 12.70
C GLY A 107 21.91 -23.42 11.42
N SER A 108 21.91 -24.72 11.10
CA SER A 108 22.50 -25.24 9.85
C SER A 108 21.81 -24.73 8.59
N VAL A 109 20.53 -24.36 8.67
CA VAL A 109 19.81 -23.68 7.60
C VAL A 109 19.93 -22.17 7.80
N THR A 110 20.72 -21.52 6.95
CA THR A 110 20.96 -20.07 6.98
C THR A 110 20.29 -19.39 5.79
N THR A 111 20.07 -18.08 5.86
CA THR A 111 19.45 -17.30 4.77
C THR A 111 20.13 -17.51 3.42
N PRO A 112 21.47 -17.49 3.28
CA PRO A 112 22.13 -17.74 1.98
C PRO A 112 21.93 -19.16 1.43
N LYS A 113 21.63 -20.15 2.29
CA LYS A 113 21.33 -21.52 1.87
C LYS A 113 19.89 -21.65 1.34
N LEU A 114 19.01 -20.70 1.68
CA LEU A 114 17.64 -20.59 1.18
C LEU A 114 17.58 -19.56 0.05
N ARG A 115 17.68 -20.02 -1.18
CA ARG A 115 17.52 -19.14 -2.36
C ARG A 115 16.10 -18.59 -2.43
N ASP A 116 15.95 -17.48 -3.15
CA ASP A 116 14.63 -16.92 -3.46
C ASP A 116 13.70 -17.98 -4.06
N ALA A 117 12.45 -18.00 -3.60
CA ALA A 117 11.43 -18.99 -3.95
C ALA A 117 11.78 -20.47 -3.62
N ALA A 118 12.85 -20.74 -2.86
CA ALA A 118 13.17 -22.11 -2.45
C ALA A 118 12.10 -22.73 -1.54
N VAL A 119 11.44 -21.93 -0.71
CA VAL A 119 10.32 -22.36 0.14
C VAL A 119 9.01 -21.93 -0.51
N THR A 120 8.29 -22.89 -1.08
CA THR A 120 6.98 -22.68 -1.72
C THR A 120 5.85 -23.11 -0.77
N GLY A 121 4.61 -22.74 -1.08
CA GLY A 121 3.45 -23.11 -0.26
C GLY A 121 3.32 -24.61 -0.01
N VAL A 122 3.61 -25.46 -1.00
CA VAL A 122 3.57 -26.94 -0.85
C VAL A 122 4.59 -27.47 0.17
N LYS A 123 5.67 -26.73 0.43
CA LYS A 123 6.69 -27.09 1.43
C LYS A 123 6.32 -26.62 2.84
N ILE A 124 5.20 -25.91 2.99
CA ILE A 124 4.70 -25.40 4.25
C ILE A 124 3.39 -26.13 4.54
N ALA A 125 3.37 -26.97 5.58
CA ALA A 125 2.15 -27.67 5.97
C ALA A 125 1.08 -26.69 6.46
N ASP A 126 -0.19 -27.05 6.29
CA ASP A 126 -1.31 -26.21 6.73
C ASP A 126 -1.25 -25.95 8.25
N GLY A 127 -1.52 -24.72 8.64
CA GLY A 127 -1.59 -24.31 10.05
C GLY A 127 -0.24 -24.13 10.76
N VAL A 128 0.91 -24.40 10.13
CA VAL A 128 2.22 -24.20 10.79
C VAL A 128 2.65 -22.74 10.87
N ILE A 129 2.08 -21.86 10.04
CA ILE A 129 2.36 -20.42 10.08
C ILE A 129 1.36 -19.71 11.02
N ASP A 130 1.76 -19.59 12.29
CA ASP A 130 1.05 -18.83 13.31
C ASP A 130 1.40 -17.33 13.32
N LYS A 131 0.62 -16.55 14.08
CA LYS A 131 0.89 -15.11 14.32
C LYS A 131 2.32 -14.80 14.78
N LYS A 132 2.98 -15.72 15.49
CA LYS A 132 4.37 -15.53 15.95
C LYS A 132 5.39 -15.57 14.80
N HIS A 133 5.07 -16.22 13.68
CA HIS A 133 5.92 -16.32 12.49
C HIS A 133 5.80 -15.11 11.56
N LEU A 134 4.77 -14.27 11.74
CA LEU A 134 4.59 -13.04 10.97
C LEU A 134 5.44 -11.90 11.55
N ALA A 135 6.12 -11.18 10.66
CA ALA A 135 6.87 -9.98 11.00
C ALA A 135 5.98 -8.93 11.70
N ALA A 136 6.58 -8.11 12.56
CA ALA A 136 5.87 -7.05 13.27
C ALA A 136 5.13 -6.11 12.31
N ASP A 137 5.76 -5.75 11.19
CA ASP A 137 5.20 -4.83 10.21
C ASP A 137 3.91 -5.36 9.56
N VAL A 138 3.78 -6.67 9.36
CA VAL A 138 2.54 -7.28 8.86
C VAL A 138 1.42 -7.12 9.89
N LYS A 139 1.74 -7.20 11.18
CA LYS A 139 0.76 -6.99 12.27
C LYS A 139 0.33 -5.53 12.34
N THR A 140 1.28 -4.61 12.16
CA THR A 140 1.04 -3.16 12.10
C THR A 140 0.22 -2.79 10.87
N LEU A 141 0.51 -3.35 9.69
CA LEU A 141 -0.31 -3.14 8.49
C LEU A 141 -1.75 -3.59 8.70
N ILE A 142 -1.99 -4.70 9.40
CA ILE A 142 -3.34 -5.16 9.74
C ILE A 142 -4.02 -4.22 10.75
N SER A 143 -3.30 -3.66 11.73
CA SER A 143 -3.88 -2.68 12.66
C SER A 143 -4.19 -1.35 12.01
N ASP A 144 -3.34 -0.93 11.07
CA ASP A 144 -3.34 0.41 10.46
C ASP A 144 -4.22 0.48 9.22
N ALA A 145 -4.55 -0.66 8.60
CA ALA A 145 -5.44 -0.75 7.44
C ALA A 145 -6.88 -0.26 7.72
N GLY A 146 -7.20 0.22 8.94
CA GLY A 146 -8.52 0.74 9.29
C GLY A 146 -9.63 -0.31 9.19
N ILE A 147 -9.26 -1.58 9.05
CA ILE A 147 -10.21 -2.69 9.05
C ILE A 147 -10.68 -2.80 10.48
N ALA A 148 -11.94 -2.44 10.70
CA ALA A 148 -12.64 -2.52 11.98
C ALA A 148 -12.76 -3.99 12.44
N ILE A 149 -11.66 -4.71 12.65
CA ILE A 149 -11.66 -6.09 13.14
C ILE A 149 -11.67 -6.05 14.67
N LEU A 150 -12.55 -6.85 15.26
CA LEU A 150 -12.62 -7.03 16.70
C LEU A 150 -11.32 -7.66 17.23
N GLY A 151 -10.54 -6.87 17.97
CA GLY A 151 -9.35 -7.29 18.71
C GLY A 151 -9.71 -7.82 20.10
N ARG A 152 -8.80 -8.58 20.71
CA ARG A 152 -8.85 -9.03 22.12
C ARG A 152 -7.84 -8.25 22.94
N ASN A 153 -8.13 -7.98 24.22
CA ASN A 153 -7.31 -7.11 25.07
C ASN A 153 -7.04 -5.74 24.43
N ARG A 154 -7.95 -5.27 23.58
CA ARG A 154 -7.86 -3.99 22.88
C ARG A 154 -8.87 -3.00 23.46
N SER A 155 -8.43 -1.76 23.66
CA SER A 155 -9.28 -0.67 24.09
C SER A 155 -10.13 -0.13 22.94
N TYR A 156 -11.38 0.16 23.23
CA TYR A 156 -12.37 0.72 22.31
C TYR A 156 -13.07 1.91 22.96
N GLN A 157 -13.40 2.91 22.15
CA GLN A 157 -14.16 4.10 22.53
C GLN A 157 -15.60 3.98 22.06
N VAL A 158 -16.51 4.74 22.67
CA VAL A 158 -17.93 4.76 22.24
C VAL A 158 -18.01 5.23 20.78
N GLY A 159 -18.77 4.51 19.96
CA GLY A 159 -18.90 4.74 18.52
C GLY A 159 -17.89 3.96 17.66
N ASP A 160 -16.89 3.30 18.25
CA ASP A 160 -16.01 2.41 17.50
C ASP A 160 -16.81 1.24 16.89
N ILE A 161 -16.53 0.92 15.63
CA ILE A 161 -17.13 -0.22 14.94
C ILE A 161 -16.14 -1.39 14.94
N ALA A 162 -16.67 -2.60 15.10
CA ALA A 162 -15.91 -3.83 15.00
C ALA A 162 -16.69 -4.95 14.27
N TYR A 163 -15.96 -5.80 13.56
CA TYR A 163 -16.41 -6.95 12.79
C TYR A 163 -15.64 -8.19 13.24
N HIS A 164 -16.29 -9.34 13.19
CA HIS A 164 -15.67 -10.61 13.52
C HIS A 164 -16.35 -11.73 12.72
N LYS A 165 -15.57 -12.73 12.30
CA LYS A 165 -16.08 -13.87 11.51
C LYS A 165 -17.14 -14.73 12.23
N ALA A 166 -17.21 -14.62 13.55
CA ALA A 166 -18.19 -15.33 14.36
C ALA A 166 -19.54 -14.60 14.43
N LEU A 167 -19.64 -13.36 13.93
CA LEU A 167 -20.90 -12.66 13.81
C LEU A 167 -21.68 -13.17 12.60
N PRO A 168 -23.02 -13.11 12.63
CA PRO A 168 -23.83 -13.22 11.42
C PRO A 168 -23.38 -12.21 10.36
N SER A 169 -23.47 -12.57 9.08
CA SER A 169 -22.98 -11.74 7.96
C SER A 169 -23.65 -10.37 7.85
N TRP A 170 -24.85 -10.21 8.41
CA TRP A 170 -25.59 -8.94 8.45
C TRP A 170 -25.18 -8.02 9.60
N ALA A 171 -24.44 -8.52 10.60
CA ALA A 171 -24.23 -7.86 11.88
C ALA A 171 -22.87 -7.15 11.97
N ARG A 172 -22.86 -6.02 12.66
CA ARG A 172 -21.67 -5.30 13.13
C ARG A 172 -21.80 -5.03 14.63
N LEU A 173 -20.65 -4.86 15.30
CA LEU A 173 -20.61 -4.39 16.67
C LEU A 173 -20.31 -2.89 16.67
N GLU A 174 -21.06 -2.15 17.49
CA GLU A 174 -20.80 -0.75 17.79
C GLU A 174 -20.56 -0.62 19.30
N CYS A 175 -19.44 -0.03 19.67
CA CYS A 175 -19.10 0.15 21.07
C CYS A 175 -20.04 1.18 21.69
N VAL A 176 -20.93 0.74 22.60
CA VAL A 176 -21.87 1.63 23.30
C VAL A 176 -21.33 2.04 24.66
N LYS A 177 -20.35 1.31 25.20
CA LYS A 177 -19.61 1.65 26.42
C LYS A 177 -18.12 1.38 26.23
N ALA A 178 -17.31 2.44 26.32
CA ALA A 178 -15.86 2.35 26.19
C ALA A 178 -15.24 1.44 27.25
N GLY A 179 -14.16 0.75 26.87
CA GLY A 179 -13.48 -0.21 27.74
C GLY A 179 -12.40 -0.99 26.99
N THR A 180 -11.96 -2.09 27.59
CA THR A 180 -11.00 -3.04 27.02
C THR A 180 -11.69 -4.40 26.88
N THR A 181 -11.63 -4.97 25.68
CA THR A 181 -12.17 -6.31 25.38
C THR A 181 -11.45 -7.40 26.17
N GLY A 182 -12.14 -8.50 26.49
CA GLY A 182 -11.56 -9.62 27.22
C GLY A 182 -10.52 -10.40 26.39
N ALA A 183 -9.77 -11.29 27.07
CA ALA A 183 -8.86 -12.21 26.39
C ALA A 183 -9.61 -13.30 25.60
N THR A 184 -10.78 -13.72 26.11
CA THR A 184 -11.65 -14.72 25.47
C THR A 184 -12.76 -14.02 24.67
N LEU A 185 -13.11 -14.58 23.51
CA LEU A 185 -14.19 -14.07 22.67
C LEU A 185 -15.56 -14.48 23.27
N PRO A 186 -16.53 -13.56 23.45
CA PRO A 186 -17.91 -13.92 23.79
C PRO A 186 -18.59 -14.71 22.66
N ASN A 187 -19.71 -15.37 22.95
CA ASN A 187 -20.50 -15.98 21.88
C ASN A 187 -21.14 -14.89 21.02
N LEU A 188 -20.79 -14.85 19.73
CA LEU A 188 -21.26 -13.85 18.77
C LEU A 188 -22.15 -14.44 17.68
N SER A 189 -22.23 -15.77 17.54
CA SER A 189 -22.95 -16.41 16.43
C SER A 189 -24.46 -16.29 16.55
N ASP A 190 -24.95 -16.19 17.79
CA ASP A 190 -26.38 -16.12 18.10
C ASP A 190 -26.87 -14.68 18.29
N ALA A 191 -26.01 -13.69 18.00
CA ALA A 191 -26.30 -12.28 18.17
C ALA A 191 -27.52 -11.84 17.35
N ARG A 192 -28.44 -11.11 17.99
CA ARG A 192 -29.65 -10.54 17.38
C ARG A 192 -29.53 -9.03 17.28
N GLU A 193 -30.34 -8.45 16.41
CA GLU A 193 -30.34 -7.00 16.21
C GLU A 193 -30.75 -6.29 17.51
N ASN A 194 -29.97 -5.27 17.88
CA ASN A 194 -30.07 -4.51 19.14
C ASN A 194 -29.70 -5.29 20.41
N ASP A 195 -29.07 -6.46 20.30
CA ASP A 195 -28.48 -7.11 21.47
C ASP A 195 -27.35 -6.27 22.06
N HIS A 196 -27.19 -6.36 23.38
CA HIS A 196 -26.08 -5.80 24.12
C HIS A 196 -25.17 -6.93 24.60
N ILE A 197 -23.93 -6.96 24.11
CA ILE A 197 -22.96 -8.01 24.42
C ILE A 197 -21.83 -7.41 25.25
N THR A 198 -21.67 -7.92 26.47
CA THR A 198 -20.53 -7.55 27.33
C THR A 198 -19.30 -8.36 26.94
N ASP A 199 -18.18 -7.68 26.80
CA ASP A 199 -16.90 -8.24 26.37
C ASP A 199 -15.75 -7.58 27.13
N GLY A 200 -15.27 -8.23 28.19
CA GLY A 200 -14.37 -7.59 29.14
C GLY A 200 -15.07 -6.42 29.83
N THR A 201 -14.54 -5.21 29.67
CA THR A 201 -15.18 -3.97 30.17
C THR A 201 -15.91 -3.17 29.09
N VAL A 202 -15.86 -3.62 27.82
CA VAL A 202 -16.63 -3.04 26.72
C VAL A 202 -18.05 -3.59 26.72
N GLU A 203 -19.01 -2.75 26.34
CA GLU A 203 -20.35 -3.18 25.96
C GLU A 203 -20.59 -2.86 24.49
N TRP A 204 -21.03 -3.86 23.73
CA TRP A 204 -21.29 -3.78 22.30
C TRP A 204 -22.78 -3.78 22.01
N GLY A 205 -23.26 -2.81 21.24
CA GLY A 205 -24.55 -2.87 20.58
C GLY A 205 -24.43 -3.60 19.24
N VAL A 206 -25.31 -4.56 18.98
CA VAL A 206 -25.35 -5.29 17.71
C VAL A 206 -26.23 -4.53 16.71
N GLY A 207 -25.60 -3.93 15.71
CA GLY A 207 -26.28 -3.21 14.64
C GLY A 207 -26.25 -3.97 13.32
N LYS A 208 -27.11 -3.60 12.37
CA LYS A 208 -26.95 -4.03 10.98
C LYS A 208 -25.72 -3.37 10.36
N THR A 209 -24.96 -4.11 9.55
CA THR A 209 -23.97 -3.51 8.63
C THR A 209 -24.69 -2.49 7.78
N ALA A 210 -24.17 -1.25 7.73
CA ALA A 210 -24.89 -0.15 7.10
C ALA A 210 -25.24 -0.51 5.66
N THR A 211 -26.54 -0.52 5.33
CA THR A 211 -26.97 -0.67 3.95
C THR A 211 -26.55 0.57 3.15
N LEU A 212 -26.42 0.44 1.83
CA LEU A 212 -26.15 1.59 0.94
C LEU A 212 -27.10 2.76 1.25
N GLU A 213 -28.36 2.44 1.52
CA GLU A 213 -29.42 3.37 1.89
C GLU A 213 -29.17 4.09 3.23
N GLN A 214 -28.63 3.40 4.23
CA GLN A 214 -28.26 4.00 5.53
C GLN A 214 -27.02 4.89 5.44
N LEU A 215 -26.06 4.54 4.58
CA LEU A 215 -24.91 5.40 4.28
C LEU A 215 -25.39 6.69 3.57
N THR A 216 -26.28 6.58 2.58
CA THR A 216 -26.91 7.74 1.93
C THR A 216 -27.66 8.61 2.94
N LYS A 217 -28.36 8.01 3.91
CA LYS A 217 -29.07 8.71 4.99
C LYS A 217 -28.14 9.37 6.00
N SER A 218 -26.99 8.76 6.30
CA SER A 218 -25.97 9.30 7.20
C SER A 218 -25.20 10.47 6.59
N LEU A 219 -25.10 10.56 5.25
CA LEU A 219 -24.56 11.74 4.58
C LEU A 219 -25.57 12.90 4.58
N THR A 220 -26.87 12.61 4.62
CA THR A 220 -27.93 13.63 4.73
C THR A 220 -28.08 14.06 6.19
N GLY A 221 -27.21 14.98 6.64
CA GLY A 221 -27.29 15.56 7.99
C GLY A 221 -25.95 15.93 8.63
N LYS A 222 -24.81 15.59 8.02
CA LYS A 222 -23.51 16.15 8.43
C LYS A 222 -23.39 17.59 7.90
N ALA A 223 -22.88 18.48 8.75
CA ALA A 223 -23.02 19.94 8.67
C ALA A 223 -22.52 20.61 7.37
N ASP A 224 -21.87 19.88 6.45
CA ASP A 224 -21.29 20.46 5.24
C ASP A 224 -21.93 19.93 3.94
N CYS A 225 -23.01 19.16 4.02
CA CYS A 225 -23.63 18.54 2.84
C CYS A 225 -25.14 18.72 2.73
N SER A 226 -25.75 19.52 3.61
CA SER A 226 -27.18 19.82 3.48
C SER A 226 -27.39 20.75 2.27
N LEU A 227 -28.44 20.49 1.49
CA LEU A 227 -28.84 21.36 0.38
C LEU A 227 -29.02 22.81 0.83
N GLY A 228 -29.39 23.02 2.10
CA GLY A 228 -29.51 24.33 2.73
C GLY A 228 -28.18 25.04 2.98
N ASN A 229 -27.14 24.30 3.38
CA ASN A 229 -25.80 24.88 3.61
C ASN A 229 -25.07 25.11 2.29
N ILE A 230 -25.26 24.24 1.30
CA ILE A 230 -24.84 24.48 -0.09
C ILE A 230 -25.53 25.74 -0.63
N LEU A 231 -26.83 25.94 -0.33
CA LEU A 231 -27.56 27.14 -0.72
C LEU A 231 -27.06 28.40 -0.01
N GLU A 232 -26.66 28.34 1.28
CA GLU A 232 -26.08 29.49 1.99
C GLU A 232 -24.64 29.81 1.59
N SER A 233 -23.80 28.81 1.37
CA SER A 233 -22.47 28.98 0.77
C SER A 233 -22.57 29.47 -0.67
N ALA A 234 -23.57 29.02 -1.43
CA ALA A 234 -23.87 29.57 -2.74
C ALA A 234 -24.35 31.02 -2.64
N LYS A 235 -25.26 31.37 -1.71
CA LYS A 235 -25.68 32.77 -1.49
C LYS A 235 -24.51 33.70 -1.20
N THR A 236 -23.51 33.26 -0.44
CA THR A 236 -22.28 34.04 -0.21
C THR A 236 -21.45 34.24 -1.48
N VAL A 237 -21.43 33.26 -2.39
CA VAL A 237 -20.78 33.35 -3.72
C VAL A 237 -21.63 34.14 -4.73
N ILE A 238 -22.96 34.16 -4.61
CA ILE A 238 -23.87 34.80 -5.58
C ILE A 238 -24.23 36.25 -5.17
N ASN A 239 -23.76 36.78 -4.04
CA ASN A 239 -24.02 38.17 -3.63
C ASN A 239 -23.63 39.22 -4.70
N ASP A 240 -22.68 38.90 -5.57
CA ASP A 240 -22.25 39.80 -6.65
C ASP A 240 -23.03 39.64 -7.97
N ALA A 241 -23.94 38.66 -8.09
CA ALA A 241 -24.63 38.34 -9.35
C ALA A 241 -26.15 38.10 -9.23
N VAL A 242 -26.75 38.08 -8.03
CA VAL A 242 -28.22 37.98 -7.90
C VAL A 242 -28.90 39.30 -8.28
N ILE A 243 -29.82 39.24 -9.24
CA ILE A 243 -30.78 40.32 -9.54
C ILE A 243 -31.92 40.27 -8.50
N VAL A 244 -32.09 41.33 -7.71
CA VAL A 244 -33.15 41.47 -6.70
C VAL A 244 -34.45 41.97 -7.31
N ARG A 245 -34.37 42.93 -8.24
CA ARG A 245 -35.52 43.49 -8.93
C ARG A 245 -35.10 44.05 -10.29
N SER A 246 -35.93 43.89 -11.32
CA SER A 246 -35.68 44.49 -12.63
C SER A 246 -36.97 44.97 -13.30
N LEU A 247 -36.82 45.89 -14.23
CA LEU A 247 -37.82 46.31 -15.20
C LEU A 247 -37.11 46.45 -16.55
N LEU A 248 -37.36 45.50 -17.47
CA LEU A 248 -36.76 45.51 -18.80
C LEU A 248 -37.70 46.20 -19.80
N ALA A 249 -37.81 47.53 -19.66
CA ALA A 249 -38.59 48.39 -20.55
C ALA A 249 -37.71 49.50 -21.17
N GLU A 250 -38.28 50.32 -22.05
CA GLU A 250 -37.60 51.45 -22.69
C GLU A 250 -36.99 52.42 -21.65
N ASN A 251 -37.71 52.64 -20.56
CA ASN A 251 -37.21 53.24 -19.33
C ASN A 251 -37.16 52.13 -18.26
N GLY A 252 -35.97 51.60 -17.98
CA GLY A 252 -35.79 50.36 -17.25
C GLY A 252 -34.66 50.40 -16.23
N TYR A 253 -34.59 49.35 -15.40
CA TYR A 253 -33.53 49.20 -14.40
C TYR A 253 -33.29 47.74 -14.00
N ILE A 254 -32.13 47.49 -13.39
CA ILE A 254 -31.73 46.26 -12.70
C ILE A 254 -31.11 46.65 -11.35
N VAL A 255 -31.59 46.02 -10.27
CA VAL A 255 -31.05 46.15 -8.91
C VAL A 255 -30.41 44.82 -8.52
N PHE A 256 -29.13 44.84 -8.18
CA PHE A 256 -28.37 43.68 -7.71
C PHE A 256 -28.38 43.57 -6.18
N ALA A 257 -28.16 42.37 -5.66
CA ALA A 257 -28.17 42.10 -4.22
C ALA A 257 -27.07 42.83 -3.45
N ASN A 258 -25.94 43.10 -4.10
CA ASN A 258 -24.86 43.91 -3.55
C ASN A 258 -25.14 45.43 -3.54
N GLY A 259 -26.33 45.86 -3.95
CA GLY A 259 -26.74 47.27 -3.97
C GLY A 259 -26.40 48.02 -5.25
N LEU A 260 -25.72 47.41 -6.22
CA LEU A 260 -25.49 48.02 -7.53
C LEU A 260 -26.82 48.19 -8.27
N ILE A 261 -27.03 49.38 -8.84
CA ILE A 261 -28.20 49.74 -9.64
C ILE A 261 -27.74 50.18 -11.02
N ILE A 262 -28.25 49.53 -12.06
CA ILE A 262 -28.08 49.94 -13.46
C ILE A 262 -29.45 50.35 -13.97
N GLN A 263 -29.59 51.60 -14.44
CA GLN A 263 -30.86 52.11 -14.96
C GLN A 263 -30.65 52.95 -16.22
N TRP A 264 -31.62 52.89 -17.12
CA TRP A 264 -31.54 53.52 -18.43
C TRP A 264 -32.89 54.07 -18.84
N GLY A 265 -32.88 54.93 -19.83
CA GLY A 265 -34.10 55.45 -20.38
C GLY A 265 -33.94 56.32 -21.61
N CYS A 266 -35.09 56.76 -22.11
CA CYS A 266 -35.17 57.83 -23.09
C CYS A 266 -36.22 58.88 -22.71
N VAL A 267 -35.89 60.13 -22.96
CA VAL A 267 -36.78 61.28 -22.76
C VAL A 267 -36.94 62.00 -24.10
N TYR A 268 -38.18 62.30 -24.45
CA TYR A 268 -38.52 63.07 -25.64
C TYR A 268 -38.68 64.54 -25.23
N GLY A 269 -37.98 65.43 -25.92
CA GLY A 269 -38.02 66.86 -25.67
C GLY A 269 -38.55 67.64 -26.88
N GLU A 270 -39.28 68.71 -26.60
CA GLU A 270 -39.74 69.67 -27.58
C GLU A 270 -38.71 70.82 -27.74
N GLN A 271 -38.91 71.69 -28.73
CA GLN A 271 -37.95 72.77 -29.04
C GLN A 271 -37.70 73.66 -27.81
N VAL A 272 -36.43 73.84 -27.43
CA VAL A 272 -36.03 74.90 -26.48
C VAL A 272 -35.42 76.09 -27.22
N THR A 273 -35.72 77.29 -26.74
CA THR A 273 -35.37 78.57 -27.39
C THR A 273 -33.91 78.98 -27.22
N THR A 274 -33.16 78.32 -26.34
CA THR A 274 -31.75 78.62 -26.06
C THR A 274 -30.88 77.37 -26.29
N PRO A 275 -29.91 77.41 -27.23
CA PRO A 275 -28.87 76.39 -27.35
C PRO A 275 -27.97 76.40 -26.10
N ASN A 276 -27.40 75.26 -25.71
CA ASN A 276 -26.62 75.04 -24.47
C ASN A 276 -27.45 75.00 -23.19
N GLN A 277 -28.24 73.94 -23.02
CA GLN A 277 -29.03 73.71 -21.81
C GLN A 277 -28.75 72.32 -21.23
N SER A 278 -29.29 72.07 -20.04
CA SER A 278 -29.29 70.77 -19.39
C SER A 278 -30.72 70.31 -19.16
N ILE A 279 -31.00 69.05 -19.46
CA ILE A 279 -32.26 68.43 -19.07
C ILE A 279 -32.07 67.68 -17.75
N LEU A 280 -33.08 67.74 -16.88
CA LEU A 280 -33.05 67.07 -15.58
C LEU A 280 -33.96 65.85 -15.63
N ILE A 281 -33.35 64.67 -15.53
CA ILE A 281 -34.02 63.37 -15.57
C ILE A 281 -34.15 62.83 -14.15
N THR A 282 -35.36 62.41 -13.78
CA THR A 282 -35.60 61.74 -12.49
C THR A 282 -35.35 60.24 -12.66
N PRO A 283 -34.38 59.64 -11.94
CA PRO A 283 -34.12 58.20 -12.04
C PRO A 283 -35.33 57.36 -11.62
N LEU A 284 -35.49 56.19 -12.22
CA LEU A 284 -36.59 55.26 -11.91
C LEU A 284 -36.41 54.62 -10.53
N VAL A 285 -35.14 54.41 -10.14
CA VAL A 285 -34.76 53.94 -8.81
C VAL A 285 -33.80 54.97 -8.21
N SER A 286 -34.11 55.42 -7.00
CA SER A 286 -33.24 56.35 -6.28
C SER A 286 -31.89 55.71 -6.01
N ILE A 287 -30.80 56.43 -6.32
CA ILE A 287 -29.43 56.07 -5.95
C ILE A 287 -28.92 57.04 -4.89
N SER A 288 -28.06 56.54 -4.01
CA SER A 288 -27.34 57.33 -3.02
C SER A 288 -26.08 57.99 -3.61
N LYS A 289 -25.43 57.31 -4.56
CA LYS A 289 -24.19 57.77 -5.18
C LYS A 289 -24.08 57.32 -6.64
N GLU A 290 -23.70 58.24 -7.51
CA GLU A 290 -23.31 57.93 -8.89
C GLU A 290 -21.93 57.25 -8.92
N LEU A 291 -21.86 56.13 -9.64
CA LEU A 291 -20.60 55.50 -10.03
C LEU A 291 -20.22 55.87 -11.46
N PHE A 292 -21.21 55.92 -12.36
CA PHE A 292 -21.03 56.27 -13.75
C PHE A 292 -22.33 56.76 -14.38
N SER A 293 -22.25 57.75 -15.26
CA SER A 293 -23.34 58.10 -16.16
C SER A 293 -22.83 58.37 -17.56
N CYS A 294 -23.69 58.13 -18.54
CA CYS A 294 -23.50 58.62 -19.89
C CYS A 294 -24.84 58.90 -20.55
N GLY A 295 -24.82 59.69 -21.62
CA GLY A 295 -26.01 60.00 -22.38
C GLY A 295 -25.69 60.47 -23.78
N ASN A 296 -26.71 60.49 -24.62
CA ASN A 296 -26.65 61.03 -25.97
C ASN A 296 -27.95 61.78 -26.30
N VAL A 297 -27.87 62.75 -27.20
CA VAL A 297 -29.01 63.56 -27.67
C VAL A 297 -29.12 63.40 -29.19
N ASN A 298 -30.21 62.80 -29.64
CA ASN A 298 -30.54 62.66 -31.06
C ASN A 298 -31.55 63.73 -31.44
N VAL A 299 -31.28 64.52 -32.48
CA VAL A 299 -32.18 65.58 -32.96
C VAL A 299 -32.96 65.09 -34.19
N ALA A 300 -34.23 65.48 -34.30
CA ALA A 300 -35.07 65.18 -35.46
C ALA A 300 -34.46 65.79 -36.74
N GLY A 301 -34.00 64.94 -37.67
CA GLY A 301 -33.31 65.34 -38.91
C GLY A 301 -31.88 64.79 -39.03
N GLY A 302 -31.24 64.33 -37.95
CA GLY A 302 -29.91 63.71 -37.98
C GLY A 302 -28.87 64.50 -38.80
N ASN A 303 -28.13 63.82 -39.67
CA ASN A 303 -27.09 64.43 -40.54
C ASN A 303 -27.61 65.44 -41.58
N THR A 304 -28.94 65.58 -41.73
CA THR A 304 -29.53 66.59 -42.64
C THR A 304 -29.69 67.96 -41.98
N ASP A 305 -29.48 68.06 -40.66
CA ASP A 305 -29.47 69.33 -39.94
C ASP A 305 -28.12 70.05 -40.12
N TYR A 306 -28.17 71.30 -40.59
CA TYR A 306 -26.98 72.11 -40.87
C TYR A 306 -26.10 72.34 -39.62
N ASN A 307 -26.70 72.41 -38.43
CA ASN A 307 -25.96 72.60 -37.19
C ASN A 307 -25.31 71.29 -36.74
N TRP A 308 -25.95 70.14 -36.93
CA TRP A 308 -25.38 68.83 -36.62
C TRP A 308 -24.18 68.49 -37.52
N LYS A 309 -24.22 68.90 -38.79
CA LYS A 309 -23.14 68.64 -39.76
C LYS A 309 -21.87 69.43 -39.46
N ASN A 310 -21.99 70.63 -38.90
CA ASN A 310 -20.87 71.57 -38.74
C ASN A 310 -20.42 71.77 -37.29
N ASN A 311 -21.23 71.39 -36.30
CA ASN A 311 -20.89 71.44 -34.89
C ASN A 311 -21.11 70.02 -34.31
N HIS A 312 -20.10 69.43 -33.68
CA HIS A 312 -20.24 68.10 -33.07
C HIS A 312 -21.01 68.21 -31.75
N ALA A 313 -22.02 67.36 -31.55
CA ALA A 313 -22.74 67.31 -30.28
C ALA A 313 -21.82 66.85 -29.15
N ILE A 314 -21.54 67.75 -28.21
CA ILE A 314 -20.89 67.40 -26.95
C ILE A 314 -22.02 67.12 -25.96
N VAL A 315 -22.01 65.92 -25.38
CA VAL A 315 -22.96 65.53 -24.35
C VAL A 315 -22.18 65.21 -23.08
N SER A 316 -22.59 65.81 -21.97
CA SER A 316 -22.06 65.48 -20.65
C SER A 316 -23.20 65.15 -19.70
N THR A 317 -22.93 64.25 -18.77
CA THR A 317 -23.89 63.81 -17.77
C THR A 317 -23.30 63.99 -16.38
N ILE A 318 -24.14 64.41 -15.43
CA ILE A 318 -23.76 64.52 -14.02
C ILE A 318 -25.00 64.34 -13.15
N TYR A 319 -24.92 63.48 -12.13
CA TYR A 319 -25.98 63.31 -11.15
C TYR A 319 -25.85 64.31 -9.99
N SER A 320 -26.91 65.09 -9.75
CA SER A 320 -27.00 65.98 -8.59
C SER A 320 -27.54 65.21 -7.40
N GLN A 321 -26.73 65.05 -6.34
CA GLN A 321 -27.18 64.42 -5.10
C GLN A 321 -28.25 65.25 -4.36
N GLY A 322 -28.17 66.58 -4.45
CA GLY A 322 -29.13 67.47 -3.80
C GLY A 322 -30.53 67.36 -4.40
N ASP A 323 -30.60 67.36 -5.74
CA ASP A 323 -31.89 67.33 -6.46
C ASP A 323 -32.36 65.90 -6.79
N LYS A 324 -31.48 64.91 -6.60
CA LYS A 324 -31.68 63.50 -6.97
C LYS A 324 -32.06 63.32 -8.45
N LYS A 325 -31.44 64.11 -9.32
CA LYS A 325 -31.69 64.12 -10.77
C LYS A 325 -30.40 63.98 -11.56
N LEU A 326 -30.48 63.27 -12.68
CA LEU A 326 -29.43 63.20 -13.67
C LEU A 326 -29.56 64.40 -14.61
N SER A 327 -28.54 65.25 -14.64
CA SER A 327 -28.42 66.33 -15.60
C SER A 327 -27.76 65.80 -16.87
N VAL A 328 -28.41 65.95 -18.02
CA VAL A 328 -27.82 65.69 -19.34
C VAL A 328 -27.69 67.00 -20.09
N SER A 329 -26.46 67.45 -20.27
CA SER A 329 -26.13 68.73 -20.91
C SER A 329 -25.71 68.50 -22.35
N SER A 330 -26.18 69.35 -23.25
CA SER A 330 -25.79 69.29 -24.66
C SER A 330 -25.77 70.67 -25.29
N THR A 331 -24.86 70.85 -26.26
CA THR A 331 -24.80 72.04 -27.10
C THR A 331 -25.96 72.13 -28.12
N PHE A 332 -26.90 71.17 -28.14
CA PHE A 332 -27.83 70.94 -29.27
C PHE A 332 -29.35 70.87 -28.98
N PHE A 333 -29.83 71.30 -27.81
CA PHE A 333 -31.26 71.15 -27.48
C PHE A 333 -32.26 72.01 -28.31
N GLY A 334 -31.83 72.80 -29.29
CA GLY A 334 -32.66 73.80 -30.01
C GLY A 334 -33.77 73.30 -30.96
N LYS A 335 -34.07 71.99 -31.02
CA LYS A 335 -35.07 71.36 -31.90
C LYS A 335 -35.77 70.19 -31.20
N THR A 336 -36.71 69.48 -31.82
CA THR A 336 -37.25 68.23 -31.24
C THR A 336 -36.12 67.20 -31.09
N TYR A 337 -35.95 66.66 -29.89
CA TYR A 337 -34.84 65.75 -29.58
C TYR A 337 -35.28 64.54 -28.76
N ILE A 338 -34.44 63.52 -28.77
CA ILE A 338 -34.53 62.33 -27.94
C ILE A 338 -33.22 62.22 -27.17
N THR A 339 -33.31 62.25 -25.85
CA THR A 339 -32.15 61.99 -24.99
C THR A 339 -32.20 60.57 -24.50
N ARG A 340 -31.14 59.80 -24.75
CA ARG A 340 -30.92 58.47 -24.17
C ARG A 340 -29.88 58.56 -23.07
N TRP A 341 -30.07 57.83 -21.99
CA TRP A 341 -29.19 57.91 -20.83
C TRP A 341 -29.01 56.55 -20.16
N LEU A 342 -27.85 56.39 -19.52
CA LEU A 342 -27.49 55.28 -18.66
C LEU A 342 -26.93 55.86 -17.36
N LEU A 343 -27.41 55.38 -16.23
CA LEU A 343 -26.93 55.74 -14.90
C LEU A 343 -26.67 54.47 -14.10
N ILE A 344 -25.45 54.38 -13.58
CA ILE A 344 -24.99 53.30 -12.71
C ILE A 344 -24.65 53.92 -11.36
N GLY A 345 -25.22 53.37 -10.30
CA GLY A 345 -25.03 53.88 -8.94
C GLY A 345 -25.29 52.83 -7.88
N VAL A 346 -25.17 53.24 -6.63
CA VAL A 346 -25.54 52.48 -5.42
C VAL A 346 -26.46 53.34 -4.56
#